data_AF-A0A533TF49-F1
#
_entry.id   AF-A0A533TF49-F1
#
_cell.length_a   1.000
_cell.length_b   1.000
_cell.length_c   1.000
_cell.angle_alpha   90.00
_cell.angle_beta   90.00
_cell.angle_gamma   90.00
#
_symmetry.space_group_name_H-M   'P 1'
#
loop_
_entity.id
_entity.type
_entity.pdbx_description
1 polymer ?
#
loop_
_entity_poly.entity_id
_entity_poly.type
_entity_poly.pdbx_seq_one_letter_code
_entity_poly.pdbx_strand_id
1 'polypeptide(L)'
;SDRLLAESSDAVYAARGNKPVLSPVLQSLQQAYRLGMKKILVIGAACHLHTLRDFQERFDYLRDMEILTIGIPCVDNVARAKWPWILQRMTGSPGTARHMEFMQDFRIHIRHDDGRVEKIPFFSLPEELSNPGIFPAACMSCFDYLNSLADITVGYIGAELLQNQNRQWLLVRSETGKKLLKLIEPELDRFPESGKWECHSFVQNTSKRIIESMRDVNREYSAKRRIPFLIGHMLAGVLGMIGPKGIGFAHYSVDFHLIRHYYYVKFRYPELLEKLVPRHVPVILAEYGLEL
;
A
#
# COMPACT_ATOMS: atom_id res chain seq x y z
N SER A 1 0.31 -15.50 19.43
CA SER A 1 -0.47 -15.96 18.28
C SER A 1 -1.42 -14.83 17.92
N ASP A 2 -1.09 -14.05 16.88
CA ASP A 2 -1.96 -12.96 16.42
C ASP A 2 -3.29 -13.61 16.01
N ARG A 3 -4.40 -13.26 16.68
CA ARG A 3 -5.73 -13.82 16.39
C ARG A 3 -6.16 -13.33 14.99
N LEU A 4 -6.10 -14.20 13.99
CA LEU A 4 -6.49 -13.91 12.60
C LEU A 4 -8.01 -14.03 12.35
N LEU A 5 -8.75 -14.61 13.31
CA LEU A 5 -10.21 -14.66 13.32
C LEU A 5 -10.71 -13.88 14.53
N ALA A 6 -11.46 -12.80 14.28
CA ALA A 6 -12.05 -11.97 15.32
C ALA A 6 -13.57 -12.22 15.38
N GLU A 7 -14.06 -12.56 16.57
CA GLU A 7 -15.48 -12.90 16.83
C GLU A 7 -16.16 -11.89 17.77
N SER A 8 -15.44 -10.85 18.19
CA SER A 8 -15.95 -9.78 19.06
C SER A 8 -15.43 -8.41 18.63
N SER A 9 -16.17 -7.35 18.98
CA SER A 9 -15.76 -5.97 18.72
C SER A 9 -14.39 -5.66 19.31
N ASP A 10 -14.09 -6.12 20.53
CA ASP A 10 -12.79 -5.91 21.17
C ASP A 10 -11.64 -6.54 20.38
N ALA A 11 -11.86 -7.73 19.81
CA ALA A 11 -10.87 -8.38 18.96
C ALA A 11 -10.64 -7.60 17.65
N VAL A 12 -11.70 -7.03 17.07
CA VAL A 12 -11.61 -6.13 15.91
C VAL A 12 -10.84 -4.85 16.27
N TYR A 13 -11.16 -4.21 17.40
CA TYR A 13 -10.46 -3.02 17.87
C TYR A 13 -8.99 -3.28 18.20
N ALA A 14 -8.66 -4.45 18.74
CA ALA A 14 -7.28 -4.85 19.01
C ALA A 14 -6.44 -4.96 17.71
N ALA A 15 -7.08 -5.22 16.57
CA ALA A 15 -6.42 -5.28 15.27
C ALA A 15 -6.12 -3.90 14.65
N ARG A 16 -6.53 -2.79 15.28
CA ARG A 16 -6.41 -1.43 14.72
C ARG A 16 -4.99 -1.05 14.29
N GLY A 17 -4.91 -0.22 13.25
CA GLY A 17 -3.68 0.37 12.74
C GLY A 17 -2.90 -0.50 11.75
N ASN A 18 -2.11 0.16 10.92
CA ASN A 18 -1.27 -0.46 9.90
C ASN A 18 -0.05 -1.14 10.54
N LYS A 19 0.22 -2.40 10.15
CA LYS A 19 1.47 -3.09 10.43
C LYS A 19 2.14 -3.31 9.07
N PRO A 20 3.24 -2.61 8.75
CA PRO A 20 3.87 -2.64 7.43
C PRO A 20 4.70 -3.92 7.26
N VAL A 21 4.11 -5.08 7.58
CA VAL A 21 4.71 -6.40 7.38
C VAL A 21 3.72 -7.34 6.72
N LEU A 22 4.23 -8.36 6.01
CA LEU A 22 3.39 -9.42 5.47
C LEU A 22 2.58 -10.09 6.60
N SER A 23 1.30 -10.35 6.33
CA SER A 23 0.36 -10.95 7.28
C SER A 23 -0.40 -12.09 6.60
N PRO A 24 -0.49 -13.29 7.20
CA PRO A 24 -1.14 -14.44 6.58
C PRO A 24 -2.66 -14.43 6.80
N VAL A 25 -3.34 -13.35 6.36
CA VAL A 25 -4.76 -13.06 6.64
C VAL A 25 -5.69 -14.25 6.38
N LEU A 26 -5.46 -15.01 5.31
CA LEU A 26 -6.36 -16.08 4.89
C LEU A 26 -6.20 -17.39 5.67
N GLN A 27 -5.22 -17.52 6.58
CA GLN A 27 -5.04 -18.73 7.38
C GLN A 27 -6.26 -19.03 8.28
N SER A 28 -7.02 -18.01 8.67
CA SER A 28 -8.22 -18.16 9.49
C SER A 28 -9.45 -18.69 8.73
N LEU A 29 -9.42 -18.77 7.38
CA LEU A 29 -10.58 -19.23 6.60
C LEU A 29 -10.95 -20.67 6.93
N GLN A 30 -9.97 -21.56 7.13
CA GLN A 30 -10.24 -22.95 7.51
C GLN A 30 -10.89 -23.03 8.90
N GLN A 31 -10.46 -22.17 9.83
CA GLN A 31 -11.06 -22.10 11.16
C GLN A 31 -12.50 -21.60 11.08
N ALA A 32 -12.77 -20.53 10.32
CA ALA A 32 -14.11 -20.01 10.10
C ALA A 32 -15.06 -21.08 9.52
N TYR A 33 -14.58 -21.84 8.53
CA TYR A 33 -15.32 -22.98 7.96
C TYR A 33 -15.63 -24.06 9.01
N ARG A 34 -14.63 -24.49 9.80
CA ARG A 34 -14.81 -25.52 10.85
C ARG A 34 -15.79 -25.09 11.94
N LEU A 35 -15.86 -23.79 12.24
CA LEU A 35 -16.83 -23.22 13.17
C LEU A 35 -18.24 -23.09 12.56
N GLY A 36 -18.42 -23.46 11.29
CA GLY A 36 -19.72 -23.39 10.62
C GLY A 36 -20.18 -21.96 10.30
N MET A 37 -19.26 -20.99 10.28
CA MET A 37 -19.59 -19.59 9.98
C MET A 37 -20.24 -19.47 8.60
N LYS A 38 -21.38 -18.78 8.52
CA LYS A 38 -22.11 -18.57 7.26
C LYS A 38 -21.80 -17.24 6.59
N LYS A 39 -21.29 -16.28 7.36
CA LYS A 39 -20.96 -14.94 6.90
C LYS A 39 -19.66 -14.48 7.53
N ILE A 40 -18.72 -14.01 6.72
CA ILE A 40 -17.45 -13.46 7.19
C ILE A 40 -17.13 -12.14 6.50
N LEU A 41 -16.36 -11.30 7.19
CA LEU A 41 -15.74 -10.11 6.64
C LEU A 41 -14.23 -10.34 6.54
N VAL A 42 -13.68 -10.23 5.33
CA VAL A 42 -12.24 -10.30 5.09
C VAL A 42 -11.70 -8.89 4.85
N ILE A 43 -10.75 -8.48 5.68
CA ILE A 43 -10.02 -7.21 5.55
C ILE A 43 -8.58 -7.52 5.13
N GLY A 44 -8.15 -7.06 3.96
CA GLY A 44 -6.83 -7.44 3.46
C GLY A 44 -6.32 -6.62 2.28
N ALA A 45 -5.03 -6.81 1.98
CA ALA A 45 -4.38 -6.29 0.78
C ALA A 45 -4.84 -7.06 -0.48
N ALA A 46 -4.49 -6.53 -1.65
CA ALA A 46 -4.94 -7.09 -2.92
C ALA A 46 -4.54 -8.55 -3.12
N CYS A 47 -3.30 -8.92 -2.82
CA CYS A 47 -2.84 -10.31 -2.93
C CYS A 47 -3.66 -11.30 -2.09
N HIS A 48 -4.23 -10.86 -0.96
CA HIS A 48 -5.15 -11.68 -0.18
C HIS A 48 -6.48 -11.86 -0.92
N LEU A 49 -7.02 -10.79 -1.52
CA LEU A 49 -8.31 -10.87 -2.20
C LEU A 49 -8.22 -11.65 -3.52
N HIS A 50 -7.12 -11.55 -4.26
CA HIS A 50 -6.86 -12.42 -5.42
C HIS A 50 -6.88 -13.90 -5.04
N THR A 51 -6.11 -14.28 -4.02
CA THR A 51 -6.11 -15.68 -3.53
C THR A 51 -7.47 -16.10 -2.99
N LEU A 52 -8.18 -15.21 -2.28
CA LEU A 52 -9.52 -15.49 -1.76
C LEU A 52 -10.51 -15.78 -2.89
N ARG A 53 -10.51 -14.98 -3.96
CA ARG A 53 -11.42 -15.16 -5.09
C ARG A 53 -11.08 -16.42 -5.91
N ASP A 54 -9.79 -16.70 -6.15
CA ASP A 54 -9.35 -17.97 -6.76
C ASP A 54 -9.81 -19.17 -5.95
N PHE A 55 -9.61 -19.14 -4.63
CA PHE A 55 -10.04 -20.22 -3.75
C PHE A 55 -11.57 -20.39 -3.71
N GLN A 56 -12.31 -19.29 -3.70
CA GLN A 56 -13.78 -19.32 -3.72
C GLN A 56 -14.33 -19.93 -5.01
N GLU A 57 -13.66 -19.70 -6.15
CA GLU A 57 -14.04 -20.30 -7.43
C GLU A 57 -13.72 -21.81 -7.47
N ARG A 58 -12.51 -22.18 -7.03
CA ARG A 58 -11.97 -23.53 -7.19
C ARG A 58 -12.41 -24.55 -6.16
N PHE A 59 -12.83 -24.11 -4.98
CA PHE A 59 -13.11 -25.02 -3.87
C PHE A 59 -14.46 -24.72 -3.20
N ASP A 60 -15.25 -25.77 -3.02
CA ASP A 60 -16.62 -25.69 -2.50
C ASP A 60 -16.69 -25.18 -1.05
N TYR A 61 -15.59 -25.26 -0.28
CA TYR A 61 -15.54 -24.92 1.14
C TYR A 61 -15.95 -23.47 1.46
N LEU A 62 -15.84 -22.54 0.51
CA LEU A 62 -16.27 -21.14 0.66
C LEU A 62 -17.52 -20.81 -0.15
N ARG A 63 -17.99 -21.72 -1.00
CA ARG A 63 -19.02 -21.41 -1.99
C ARG A 63 -20.35 -21.02 -1.33
N ASP A 64 -20.68 -21.66 -0.22
CA ASP A 64 -21.91 -21.41 0.56
C ASP A 64 -21.74 -20.31 1.63
N MET A 65 -20.56 -19.69 1.71
CA MET A 65 -20.27 -18.64 2.69
C MET A 65 -20.47 -17.26 2.07
N GLU A 66 -21.22 -16.38 2.74
CA GLU A 66 -21.30 -14.99 2.36
C GLU A 66 -20.00 -14.28 2.79
N ILE A 67 -19.16 -13.92 1.81
CA ILE A 67 -17.86 -13.30 2.05
C ILE A 67 -17.90 -11.83 1.63
N LEU A 68 -17.88 -10.96 2.64
CA LEU A 68 -17.75 -9.51 2.49
C LEU A 68 -16.26 -9.14 2.45
N THR A 69 -15.88 -8.16 1.63
CA THR A 69 -14.46 -7.77 1.51
C THR A 69 -14.23 -6.26 1.67
N ILE A 70 -13.34 -5.90 2.59
CA ILE A 70 -12.78 -4.54 2.69
C ILE A 70 -11.32 -4.60 2.26
N GLY A 71 -11.02 -3.94 1.16
CA GLY A 71 -9.68 -3.83 0.62
C GLY A 71 -8.88 -2.74 1.30
N ILE A 72 -7.60 -3.01 1.57
CA ILE A 72 -6.60 -2.00 1.91
C ILE A 72 -5.73 -1.78 0.67
N PRO A 73 -5.52 -0.53 0.22
CA PRO A 73 -4.56 -0.27 -0.85
C PRO A 73 -3.14 -0.56 -0.33
N CYS A 74 -2.35 -1.32 -1.08
CA CYS A 74 -1.10 -1.86 -0.57
C CYS A 74 0.01 -1.88 -1.62
N VAL A 75 1.17 -1.38 -1.22
CA VAL A 75 2.48 -1.48 -1.88
C VAL A 75 3.55 -1.60 -0.81
N ASP A 76 4.77 -2.03 -1.18
CA ASP A 76 5.97 -1.92 -0.34
C ASP A 76 5.88 -2.53 1.06
N ASN A 77 5.11 -3.60 1.17
CA ASN A 77 5.10 -4.40 2.38
C ASN A 77 6.45 -5.09 2.59
N VAL A 78 6.83 -5.43 3.83
CA VAL A 78 8.13 -6.05 4.12
C VAL A 78 8.01 -7.37 4.88
N ALA A 79 9.07 -8.17 4.81
CA ALA A 79 9.15 -9.37 5.64
C ALA A 79 9.22 -8.97 7.12
N ARG A 80 8.43 -9.62 7.97
CA ARG A 80 8.39 -9.35 9.42
C ARG A 80 9.77 -9.41 10.07
N ALA A 81 10.62 -10.35 9.65
CA ALA A 81 11.99 -10.48 10.16
C ALA A 81 12.89 -9.27 9.83
N LYS A 82 12.63 -8.56 8.72
CA LYS A 82 13.39 -7.36 8.34
C LYS A 82 12.89 -6.09 9.03
N TRP A 83 11.68 -6.11 9.59
CA TRP A 83 11.03 -4.92 10.14
C TRP A 83 11.85 -4.21 11.25
N PRO A 84 12.42 -4.90 12.26
CA PRO A 84 13.25 -4.23 13.26
C PRO A 84 14.46 -3.50 12.65
N TRP A 85 15.10 -4.12 11.65
CA TRP A 85 16.24 -3.55 10.94
C TRP A 85 15.84 -2.29 10.16
N ILE A 86 14.69 -2.30 9.48
CA ILE A 86 14.16 -1.14 8.74
C ILE A 86 13.85 0.01 9.71
N LEU A 87 13.12 -0.29 10.79
CA LEU A 87 12.66 0.73 11.72
C LEU A 87 13.82 1.46 12.41
N GLN A 88 14.89 0.74 12.79
CA GLN A 88 16.11 1.31 13.36
C GLN A 88 16.83 2.29 12.42
N ARG A 89 16.62 2.18 11.10
CA ARG A 89 17.22 3.07 10.09
C ARG A 89 16.36 4.28 9.77
N MET A 90 15.06 4.21 10.08
CA MET A 90 14.09 5.27 9.82
C MET A 90 14.00 6.27 10.98
N THR A 91 13.91 5.77 12.23
CA THR A 91 13.66 6.59 13.43
C THR A 91 14.75 6.45 14.48
N GLY A 92 15.01 7.53 15.22
CA GLY A 92 15.86 7.50 16.41
C GLY A 92 15.20 6.87 17.64
N SER A 93 13.91 6.53 17.57
CA SER A 93 13.14 5.98 18.70
C SER A 93 12.29 4.76 18.27
N PRO A 94 12.92 3.68 17.75
CA PRO A 94 12.19 2.53 17.20
C PRO A 94 11.33 1.78 18.25
N GLY A 95 11.73 1.78 19.53
CA GLY A 95 11.00 1.08 20.59
C GLY A 95 9.62 1.65 20.92
N THR A 96 9.42 2.95 20.67
CA THR A 96 8.16 3.64 20.96
C THR A 96 7.27 3.77 19.72
N ALA A 97 7.74 3.44 18.52
CA ALA A 97 6.93 3.50 17.30
C ALA A 97 5.75 2.51 17.35
N ARG A 98 4.55 2.99 16.97
CA ARG A 98 3.30 2.21 16.98
C ARG A 98 2.59 2.20 15.64
N HIS A 99 2.63 3.30 14.90
CA HIS A 99 2.05 3.39 13.56
C HIS A 99 3.01 4.11 12.63
N MET A 100 3.03 3.68 11.38
CA MET A 100 3.85 4.29 10.34
C MET A 100 3.06 4.35 9.04
N GLU A 101 3.17 5.48 8.35
CA GLU A 101 2.54 5.66 7.04
C GLU A 101 3.41 6.53 6.13
N PHE A 102 3.44 6.20 4.84
CA PHE A 102 4.16 6.98 3.81
C PHE A 102 3.22 8.03 3.23
N MET A 103 3.27 9.24 3.77
CA MET A 103 2.24 10.24 3.55
C MET A 103 2.45 11.08 2.28
N GLN A 104 1.36 11.71 1.83
CA GLN A 104 1.28 12.50 0.59
C GLN A 104 2.15 13.77 0.62
N ASP A 105 2.67 14.17 1.78
CA ASP A 105 3.61 15.28 1.93
C ASP A 105 5.09 14.87 1.77
N PHE A 106 5.35 13.71 1.16
CA PHE A 106 6.69 13.16 0.91
C PHE A 106 7.48 12.86 2.19
N ARG A 107 6.76 12.53 3.28
CA ARG A 107 7.32 12.17 4.58
C ARG A 107 6.68 10.90 5.10
N ILE A 108 7.47 10.10 5.81
CA ILE A 108 6.96 9.01 6.64
C ILE A 108 6.49 9.63 7.95
N HIS A 109 5.25 9.38 8.33
CA HIS A 109 4.72 9.80 9.64
C HIS A 109 4.76 8.60 10.57
N ILE A 110 5.54 8.71 11.65
CA ILE A 110 5.69 7.68 12.68
C ILE A 110 5.01 8.18 13.95
N ARG A 111 3.93 7.53 14.37
CA ARG A 111 3.26 7.82 15.65
C ARG A 111 3.84 6.93 16.75
N HIS A 112 4.26 7.56 17.83
CA HIS A 112 4.80 6.91 19.03
C HIS A 112 3.70 6.64 20.06
N ASP A 113 4.01 5.85 21.09
CA ASP A 113 3.09 5.49 22.18
C ASP A 113 2.72 6.67 23.09
N ASP A 114 3.58 7.68 23.19
CA ASP A 114 3.31 8.97 23.84
C ASP A 114 2.40 9.91 23.01
N GLY A 115 2.00 9.48 21.81
CA GLY A 115 1.16 10.25 20.89
C GLY A 115 1.92 11.21 19.97
N ARG A 116 3.23 11.39 20.16
CA ARG A 116 4.08 12.21 19.28
C ARG A 116 4.08 11.65 17.86
N VAL A 117 4.08 12.54 16.86
CA VAL A 117 4.28 12.18 15.44
C VAL A 117 5.64 12.69 14.97
N GLU A 118 6.57 11.77 14.70
CA GLU A 118 7.83 12.04 14.03
C GLU A 118 7.60 12.02 12.51
N LYS A 119 8.13 13.02 11.79
CA LYS A 119 8.02 13.11 10.33
C LYS A 119 9.39 12.97 9.69
N ILE A 120 9.60 11.92 8.91
CA ILE A 120 10.88 11.59 8.26
C ILE A 120 10.77 11.84 6.76
N PRO A 121 11.50 12.80 6.16
CA PRO A 121 11.49 13.01 4.71
C PRO A 121 12.01 11.78 3.96
N PHE A 122 11.34 11.38 2.88
CA PHE A 122 11.76 10.22 2.07
C PHE A 122 13.21 10.34 1.58
N PHE A 123 13.63 11.55 1.22
CA PHE A 123 14.96 11.84 0.68
C PHE A 123 16.07 11.82 1.73
N SER A 124 15.71 11.79 3.02
CA SER A 124 16.66 11.72 4.14
C SER A 124 16.89 10.30 4.64
N LEU A 125 16.20 9.31 4.09
CA LEU A 125 16.42 7.92 4.42
C LEU A 125 17.82 7.44 3.98
N PRO A 126 18.42 6.49 4.71
CA PRO A 126 19.58 5.75 4.25
C PRO A 126 19.33 5.15 2.86
N GLU A 127 20.35 5.18 1.99
CA GLU A 127 20.21 4.67 0.63
C GLU A 127 19.86 3.16 0.60
N GLU A 128 20.33 2.38 1.57
CA GLU A 128 19.97 0.96 1.73
C GLU A 128 18.47 0.69 1.87
N LEU A 129 17.67 1.68 2.33
CA LEU A 129 16.22 1.55 2.37
C LEU A 129 15.54 1.77 1.01
N SER A 130 16.29 2.16 -0.02
CA SER A 130 15.82 2.21 -1.40
C SER A 130 16.18 0.98 -2.23
N ASN A 131 16.86 0.00 -1.62
CA ASN A 131 17.21 -1.25 -2.28
C ASN A 131 15.93 -2.07 -2.55
N PRO A 132 15.60 -2.40 -3.80
CA PRO A 132 14.43 -3.21 -4.13
C PRO A 132 14.40 -4.58 -3.44
N GLY A 133 15.57 -5.13 -3.08
CA GLY A 133 15.71 -6.40 -2.37
C GLY A 133 15.26 -6.38 -0.91
N ILE A 134 14.94 -5.22 -0.32
CA ILE A 134 14.33 -5.19 1.02
C ILE A 134 12.88 -5.68 0.97
N PHE A 135 12.19 -5.41 -0.14
CA PHE A 135 10.80 -5.80 -0.35
C PHE A 135 10.72 -7.26 -0.82
N PRO A 136 9.70 -8.02 -0.40
CA PRO A 136 9.42 -9.33 -0.95
C PRO A 136 9.20 -9.24 -2.46
N ALA A 137 9.72 -10.22 -3.23
CA ALA A 137 9.51 -10.29 -4.68
C ALA A 137 8.02 -10.26 -5.05
N ALA A 138 7.15 -10.84 -4.20
CA ALA A 138 5.70 -10.78 -4.36
C ALA A 138 5.14 -9.34 -4.32
N CYS A 139 5.67 -8.46 -3.47
CA CYS A 139 5.27 -7.05 -3.44
C CYS A 139 5.77 -6.30 -4.66
N MET A 140 7.03 -6.55 -5.06
CA MET A 140 7.64 -5.93 -6.24
C MET A 140 7.09 -6.44 -7.57
N SER A 141 6.28 -7.50 -7.54
CA SER A 141 5.59 -8.08 -8.70
C SER A 141 4.06 -7.96 -8.58
N CYS A 142 3.56 -7.11 -7.66
CA CYS A 142 2.13 -6.90 -7.46
C CYS A 142 1.63 -5.74 -8.34
N PHE A 143 0.62 -5.98 -9.17
CA PHE A 143 0.05 -4.95 -10.06
C PHE A 143 -1.33 -4.45 -9.62
N ASP A 144 -1.69 -4.64 -8.34
CA ASP A 144 -3.01 -4.26 -7.83
C ASP A 144 -2.90 -3.41 -6.54
N TYR A 145 -2.42 -2.18 -6.68
CA TYR A 145 -2.33 -1.24 -5.55
C TYR A 145 -3.74 -0.89 -5.02
N LEU A 146 -4.72 -0.69 -5.90
CA LEU A 146 -6.06 -0.22 -5.52
C LEU A 146 -6.99 -1.32 -5.00
N ASN A 147 -6.52 -2.56 -4.94
CA ASN A 147 -7.26 -3.71 -4.47
C ASN A 147 -8.58 -3.90 -5.25
N SER A 148 -8.41 -4.24 -6.53
CA SER A 148 -9.46 -4.27 -7.54
C SER A 148 -10.58 -5.26 -7.28
N LEU A 149 -10.33 -6.33 -6.49
CA LEU A 149 -11.29 -7.40 -6.20
C LEU A 149 -12.05 -7.23 -4.86
N ALA A 150 -11.84 -6.10 -4.18
CA ALA A 150 -12.59 -5.75 -2.98
C ALA A 150 -13.99 -5.23 -3.31
N ASP A 151 -14.95 -5.42 -2.40
CA ASP A 151 -16.26 -4.79 -2.50
C ASP A 151 -16.17 -3.27 -2.28
N ILE A 152 -15.34 -2.88 -1.30
CA ILE A 152 -14.97 -1.51 -0.99
C ILE A 152 -13.48 -1.46 -0.59
N THR A 153 -12.74 -0.49 -1.10
CA THR A 153 -11.35 -0.23 -0.69
C THR A 153 -11.30 1.01 0.20
N VAL A 154 -10.60 0.94 1.33
CA VAL A 154 -10.44 2.05 2.29
C VAL A 154 -8.95 2.33 2.49
N GLY A 155 -8.53 3.57 2.25
CA GLY A 155 -7.14 3.99 2.41
C GLY A 155 -6.99 5.49 2.57
N TYR A 156 -5.83 6.03 2.21
CA TYR A 156 -5.53 7.47 2.32
C TYR A 156 -5.03 8.09 1.02
N ILE A 157 -4.64 7.28 0.03
CA ILE A 157 -3.89 7.76 -1.14
C ILE A 157 -4.59 8.87 -1.94
N GLY A 158 -5.91 8.81 -2.07
CA GLY A 158 -6.72 9.85 -2.73
C GLY A 158 -7.24 10.93 -1.79
N ALA A 159 -7.01 10.79 -0.48
CA ALA A 159 -7.53 11.70 0.52
C ALA A 159 -6.70 12.98 0.57
N GLU A 160 -7.38 14.11 0.78
CA GLU A 160 -6.71 15.37 1.06
C GLU A 160 -5.96 15.28 2.39
N LEU A 161 -4.66 15.59 2.36
CA LEU A 161 -3.83 15.64 3.56
C LEU A 161 -3.97 17.00 4.24
N LEU A 162 -4.67 17.01 5.38
CA LEU A 162 -4.88 18.19 6.21
C LEU A 162 -4.17 18.04 7.56
N GLN A 163 -3.63 19.13 8.11
CA GLN A 163 -2.81 19.06 9.33
C GLN A 163 -3.57 18.53 10.56
N ASN A 164 -4.87 18.83 10.66
CA ASN A 164 -5.69 18.54 11.83
C ASN A 164 -6.87 17.60 11.53
N GLN A 165 -6.88 16.94 10.37
CA GLN A 165 -7.95 16.02 9.99
C GLN A 165 -7.35 14.78 9.31
N ASN A 166 -7.68 13.61 9.84
CA ASN A 166 -7.34 12.34 9.20
C ASN A 166 -8.46 11.95 8.25
N ARG A 167 -8.35 12.35 6.99
CA ARG A 167 -9.29 11.93 5.95
C ARG A 167 -8.87 10.60 5.36
N GLN A 168 -9.87 9.77 5.05
CA GLN A 168 -9.69 8.54 4.31
C GLN A 168 -10.33 8.67 2.92
N TRP A 169 -9.79 7.91 1.99
CA TRP A 169 -10.33 7.74 0.65
C TRP A 169 -11.00 6.38 0.57
N LEU A 170 -12.21 6.36 0.00
CA LEU A 170 -13.03 5.17 -0.15
C LEU A 170 -13.31 4.96 -1.64
N LEU A 171 -13.12 3.73 -2.11
CA LEU A 171 -13.48 3.32 -3.47
C LEU A 171 -14.48 2.17 -3.41
N VAL A 172 -15.74 2.49 -3.69
CA VAL A 172 -16.85 1.53 -3.67
C VAL A 172 -17.01 0.90 -5.04
N ARG A 173 -16.97 -0.43 -5.14
CA ARG A 173 -16.99 -1.16 -6.43
C ARG A 173 -18.27 -1.96 -6.66
N SER A 174 -18.76 -2.64 -5.62
CA SER A 174 -19.90 -3.56 -5.73
C SER A 174 -21.12 -3.07 -4.94
N GLU A 175 -22.28 -3.67 -5.21
CA GLU A 175 -23.49 -3.47 -4.39
C GLU A 175 -23.26 -3.87 -2.93
N THR A 176 -22.45 -4.90 -2.69
CA THR A 176 -22.00 -5.28 -1.34
C THR A 176 -21.22 -4.15 -0.70
N GLY A 177 -20.30 -3.51 -1.43
CA GLY A 177 -19.53 -2.36 -0.94
C GLY A 177 -20.42 -1.18 -0.57
N LYS A 178 -21.45 -0.89 -1.40
CA LYS A 178 -22.45 0.15 -1.09
C LYS A 178 -23.22 -0.17 0.20
N LYS A 179 -23.62 -1.44 0.39
CA LYS A 179 -24.29 -1.89 1.63
C LYS A 179 -23.38 -1.69 2.83
N LEU A 180 -22.10 -2.07 2.73
CA LEU A 180 -21.11 -1.88 3.81
C LEU A 180 -20.95 -0.40 4.18
N LEU A 181 -20.81 0.48 3.19
CA LEU A 181 -20.70 1.92 3.44
C LEU A 181 -21.96 2.51 4.10
N LYS A 182 -23.14 2.04 3.69
CA LYS A 182 -24.42 2.49 4.25
C LYS A 182 -24.56 2.17 5.74
N LEU A 183 -23.94 1.10 6.25
CA LEU A 183 -24.01 0.72 7.66
C LEU A 183 -23.48 1.80 8.60
N ILE A 184 -22.50 2.59 8.14
CA ILE A 184 -21.83 3.62 8.94
C ILE A 184 -22.07 5.03 8.40
N GLU A 185 -22.95 5.19 7.40
CA GLU A 185 -23.20 6.47 6.73
C GLU A 185 -23.59 7.62 7.70
N PRO A 186 -24.42 7.39 8.74
CA PRO A 186 -24.74 8.44 9.73
C PRO A 186 -23.54 8.90 10.58
N GLU A 187 -22.46 8.11 10.61
CA GLU A 187 -21.25 8.37 11.40
C GLU A 187 -20.12 9.02 10.56
N LEU A 188 -20.37 9.27 9.27
CA LEU A 188 -19.36 9.75 8.33
C LEU A 188 -19.62 11.19 7.86
N ASP A 189 -18.63 12.05 8.03
CA ASP A 189 -18.53 13.29 7.26
C ASP A 189 -17.95 12.99 5.87
N ARG A 190 -18.71 13.34 4.81
CA ARG A 190 -18.31 13.12 3.43
C ARG A 190 -17.85 14.41 2.77
N PHE A 191 -16.76 14.31 2.03
CA PHE A 191 -16.19 15.40 1.25
C PHE A 191 -16.04 14.93 -0.20
N PRO A 192 -16.21 15.81 -1.19
CA PRO A 192 -15.87 15.47 -2.57
C PRO A 192 -14.38 15.16 -2.69
N GLU A 193 -14.03 14.37 -3.69
CA GLU A 193 -12.63 14.17 -4.05
C GLU A 193 -11.97 15.51 -4.41
N SER A 194 -10.68 15.64 -4.10
CA SER A 194 -9.90 16.85 -4.34
C SER A 194 -8.72 16.57 -5.26
N GLY A 195 -8.10 17.64 -5.79
CA GLY A 195 -6.95 17.54 -6.66
C GLY A 195 -7.30 17.47 -8.15
N LYS A 196 -6.26 17.44 -8.99
CA LYS A 196 -6.38 17.29 -10.44
C LYS A 196 -5.83 15.93 -10.85
N TRP A 197 -6.45 15.28 -11.82
CA TRP A 197 -5.99 13.99 -12.33
C TRP A 197 -4.57 14.03 -12.91
N GLU A 198 -4.19 15.18 -13.48
CA GLU A 198 -2.92 15.38 -14.17
C GLU A 198 -1.70 15.19 -13.26
N CYS A 199 -0.86 14.21 -13.58
CA CYS A 199 0.43 13.96 -12.92
C CYS A 199 1.53 13.53 -13.90
N HIS A 200 1.32 13.69 -15.20
CA HIS A 200 2.14 13.04 -16.21
C HIS A 200 3.63 13.40 -16.10
N SER A 201 3.91 14.69 -15.93
CA SER A 201 5.28 15.20 -15.77
C SER A 201 5.98 14.67 -14.52
N PHE A 202 5.25 14.44 -13.42
CA PHE A 202 5.81 13.87 -12.19
C PHE A 202 6.22 12.41 -12.38
N VAL A 203 5.40 11.63 -13.09
CA VAL A 203 5.71 10.23 -13.40
C VAL A 203 6.90 10.17 -14.37
N GLN A 204 6.91 10.95 -15.45
CA GLN A 204 8.04 10.96 -16.40
C GLN A 204 9.36 11.35 -15.74
N ASN A 205 9.36 12.41 -14.93
CA ASN A 205 10.57 12.88 -14.24
C ASN A 205 11.14 11.85 -13.25
N THR A 206 10.30 10.95 -12.73
CA THR A 206 10.73 9.90 -11.80
C THR A 206 11.03 8.57 -12.50
N SER A 207 10.47 8.35 -13.70
CA SER A 207 10.54 7.10 -14.49
C SER A 207 11.97 6.66 -14.82
N LYS A 208 12.83 7.56 -15.30
CA LYS A 208 14.21 7.19 -15.64
C LYS A 208 14.97 6.59 -14.46
N ARG A 209 14.95 7.30 -13.32
CA ARG A 209 15.66 6.87 -12.10
C ARG A 209 15.12 5.55 -11.54
N ILE A 210 13.81 5.32 -11.64
CA ILE A 210 13.20 4.09 -11.13
C ILE A 210 13.49 2.89 -12.02
N ILE A 211 13.52 3.08 -13.34
CA ILE A 211 13.92 2.04 -14.29
C ILE A 211 15.38 1.64 -14.05
N GLU A 212 16.27 2.62 -13.89
CA GLU A 212 17.67 2.40 -13.56
C GLU A 212 17.83 1.63 -12.24
N SER A 213 17.09 1.99 -11.18
CA SER A 213 17.16 1.28 -9.90
C SER A 213 16.61 -0.15 -9.97
N MET A 214 15.70 -0.44 -10.91
CA MET A 214 15.26 -1.81 -11.15
C MET A 214 16.28 -2.63 -11.94
N ARG A 215 17.11 -2.01 -12.77
CA ARG A 215 18.11 -2.74 -13.58
C ARG A 215 19.28 -3.26 -12.74
N ASP A 216 19.73 -2.48 -11.76
CA ASP A 216 20.97 -2.73 -11.05
C ASP A 216 20.79 -3.69 -9.87
N VAL A 217 20.92 -5.00 -10.15
CA VAL A 217 20.74 -6.08 -9.16
C VAL A 217 21.92 -6.16 -8.17
N ASN A 218 23.12 -5.71 -8.58
CA ASN A 218 24.35 -5.82 -7.79
C ASN A 218 24.82 -4.48 -7.20
N ARG A 219 23.98 -3.45 -7.26
CA ARG A 219 24.28 -2.14 -6.67
C ARG A 219 24.58 -2.27 -5.18
N GLU A 220 25.70 -1.72 -4.75
CA GLU A 220 25.93 -1.47 -3.33
C GLU A 220 25.14 -0.24 -2.88
N TYR A 221 24.44 -0.38 -1.76
CA TYR A 221 23.64 0.70 -1.18
C TYR A 221 24.29 1.19 0.10
N SER A 222 24.52 2.51 0.19
CA SER A 222 25.14 3.08 1.39
C SER A 222 24.18 3.07 2.58
N ALA A 223 24.70 2.77 3.77
CA ALA A 223 24.01 3.03 5.04
C ALA A 223 23.92 4.54 5.38
N LYS A 224 24.62 5.40 4.62
CA LYS A 224 24.57 6.85 4.80
C LYS A 224 23.27 7.41 4.28
N ARG A 225 22.78 8.46 4.95
CA ARG A 225 21.64 9.26 4.48
C ARG A 225 22.03 9.99 3.21
N ARG A 226 21.11 10.02 2.23
CA ARG A 226 21.33 10.75 0.98
C ARG A 226 21.42 12.27 1.21
N ILE A 227 20.53 12.79 2.06
CA ILE A 227 20.39 14.23 2.30
C ILE A 227 20.12 14.50 3.80
N PRO A 228 20.75 15.52 4.42
CA PRO A 228 20.43 15.94 5.79
C PRO A 228 18.94 16.28 6.00
N PHE A 229 18.44 16.08 7.22
CA PHE A 229 17.02 16.28 7.55
C PHE A 229 16.49 17.67 7.20
N LEU A 230 17.24 18.73 7.51
CA LEU A 230 16.84 20.11 7.24
C LEU A 230 16.52 20.32 5.75
N ILE A 231 17.43 19.88 4.88
CA ILE A 231 17.27 19.96 3.42
C ILE A 231 16.14 19.03 2.97
N GLY A 232 16.06 17.82 3.51
CA GLY A 232 14.98 16.87 3.21
C GLY A 232 13.59 17.42 3.53
N HIS A 233 13.41 18.08 4.67
CA HIS A 233 12.15 18.72 5.04
C HIS A 233 11.80 19.86 4.10
N MET A 234 12.78 20.65 3.66
CA MET A 234 12.59 21.74 2.71
C MET A 234 12.13 21.21 1.35
N LEU A 235 12.81 20.18 0.81
CA LEU A 235 12.42 19.53 -0.44
C LEU A 235 11.02 18.91 -0.37
N ALA A 236 10.71 18.19 0.71
CA ALA A 236 9.38 17.64 0.93
C ALA A 236 8.30 18.74 1.03
N GLY A 237 8.64 19.91 1.59
CA GLY A 237 7.74 21.07 1.61
C GLY A 237 7.47 21.63 0.22
N VAL A 238 8.50 21.83 -0.59
CA VAL A 238 8.37 22.29 -1.99
C VAL A 238 7.54 21.31 -2.79
N LEU A 239 7.90 20.02 -2.78
CA LEU A 239 7.16 18.98 -3.51
C LEU A 239 5.72 18.83 -3.01
N GLY A 240 5.46 18.97 -1.72
CA GLY A 240 4.09 18.98 -1.18
C GLY A 240 3.25 20.17 -1.65
N MET A 241 3.88 21.29 -2.05
CA MET A 241 3.17 22.45 -2.59
C MET A 241 2.88 22.31 -4.08
N ILE A 242 3.89 21.92 -4.88
CA ILE A 242 3.80 21.87 -6.36
C ILE A 242 3.35 20.51 -6.91
N GLY A 243 3.46 19.46 -6.09
CA GLY A 243 3.16 18.09 -6.45
C GLY A 243 1.68 17.81 -6.64
N PRO A 244 1.36 16.64 -7.21
CA PRO A 244 -0.02 16.20 -7.34
C PRO A 244 -0.65 16.01 -5.95
N LYS A 245 -1.95 16.28 -5.84
CA LYS A 245 -2.72 16.20 -4.59
C LYS A 245 -4.01 15.40 -4.81
N GLY A 246 -4.56 14.85 -3.73
CA GLY A 246 -5.80 14.07 -3.76
C GLY A 246 -5.76 12.98 -4.83
N ILE A 247 -6.73 12.96 -5.74
CA ILE A 247 -6.81 11.94 -6.81
C ILE A 247 -5.58 11.95 -7.74
N GLY A 248 -4.95 13.11 -7.96
CA GLY A 248 -3.72 13.19 -8.74
C GLY A 248 -2.53 12.52 -8.04
N PHE A 249 -2.47 12.60 -6.71
CA PHE A 249 -1.43 11.91 -5.94
C PHE A 249 -1.67 10.40 -5.98
N ALA A 250 -2.92 9.96 -5.86
CA ALA A 250 -3.28 8.56 -6.02
C ALA A 250 -2.87 8.04 -7.41
N HIS A 251 -3.20 8.78 -8.47
CA HIS A 251 -2.81 8.46 -9.85
C HIS A 251 -1.29 8.36 -10.01
N TYR A 252 -0.55 9.40 -9.61
CA TYR A 252 0.93 9.40 -9.61
C TYR A 252 1.50 8.19 -8.88
N SER A 253 1.00 7.91 -7.67
CA SER A 253 1.50 6.82 -6.85
C SER A 253 1.22 5.46 -7.50
N VAL A 254 0.02 5.25 -8.04
CA VAL A 254 -0.32 4.01 -8.76
C VAL A 254 0.62 3.78 -9.94
N ASP A 255 0.76 4.76 -10.82
CA ASP A 255 1.57 4.61 -12.04
C ASP A 255 3.05 4.43 -11.72
N PHE A 256 3.56 5.21 -10.77
CA PHE A 256 4.94 5.06 -10.27
C PHE A 256 5.22 3.61 -9.83
N HIS A 257 4.31 3.00 -9.07
CA HIS A 257 4.49 1.64 -8.59
C HIS A 257 4.32 0.60 -9.70
N LEU A 258 3.35 0.78 -10.61
CA LEU A 258 3.15 -0.14 -11.74
C LEU A 258 4.36 -0.14 -12.68
N ILE A 259 4.90 1.03 -13.02
CA ILE A 259 6.12 1.16 -13.81
C ILE A 259 7.29 0.48 -13.09
N ARG A 260 7.48 0.75 -11.79
CA ARG A 260 8.54 0.10 -11.00
C ARG A 260 8.41 -1.42 -11.03
N HIS A 261 7.22 -1.95 -10.80
CA HIS A 261 6.98 -3.39 -10.74
C HIS A 261 7.15 -4.04 -12.12
N TYR A 262 6.72 -3.37 -13.18
CA TYR A 262 6.95 -3.84 -14.55
C TYR A 262 8.43 -4.06 -14.82
N TYR A 263 9.26 -3.02 -14.57
CA TYR A 263 10.68 -3.12 -14.81
C TYR A 263 11.41 -4.03 -13.81
N TYR A 264 10.89 -4.18 -12.59
CA TYR A 264 11.39 -5.18 -11.66
C TYR A 264 11.23 -6.59 -12.23
N VAL A 265 10.03 -6.95 -12.70
CA VAL A 265 9.75 -8.26 -13.31
C VAL A 265 10.52 -8.41 -14.62
N LYS A 266 10.52 -7.40 -15.50
CA LYS A 266 11.23 -7.43 -16.79
C LYS A 266 12.72 -7.74 -16.63
N PHE A 267 13.39 -7.16 -15.63
CA PHE A 267 14.82 -7.35 -15.45
C PHE A 267 15.21 -8.55 -14.58
N ARG A 268 14.34 -9.02 -13.68
CA ARG A 268 14.69 -10.10 -12.73
C ARG A 268 13.96 -11.42 -12.96
N TYR A 269 12.78 -11.38 -13.58
CA TYR A 269 11.92 -12.53 -13.83
C TYR A 269 11.28 -12.44 -15.24
N PRO A 270 12.07 -12.23 -16.31
CA PRO A 270 11.54 -12.02 -17.66
C PRO A 270 10.65 -13.18 -18.12
N GLU A 271 10.91 -14.40 -17.67
CA GLU A 271 10.13 -15.61 -17.96
C GLU A 271 8.71 -15.59 -17.35
N LEU A 272 8.46 -14.70 -16.38
CA LEU A 272 7.17 -14.52 -15.73
C LEU A 272 6.44 -13.26 -16.22
N LEU A 273 7.05 -12.43 -17.07
CA LEU A 273 6.52 -11.13 -17.46
C LEU A 273 5.12 -11.23 -18.07
N GLU A 274 4.94 -12.09 -19.08
CA GLU A 274 3.65 -12.30 -19.73
C GLU A 274 2.58 -12.89 -18.79
N LYS A 275 2.99 -13.64 -17.77
CA LYS A 275 2.08 -14.28 -16.81
C LYS A 275 1.63 -13.34 -15.71
N LEU A 276 2.54 -12.49 -15.23
CA LEU A 276 2.31 -11.64 -14.06
C LEU A 276 1.79 -10.26 -14.41
N VAL A 277 2.17 -9.70 -15.56
CA VAL A 277 1.82 -8.32 -15.93
C VAL A 277 0.40 -8.27 -16.51
N PRO A 278 -0.56 -7.58 -15.86
CA PRO A 278 -1.89 -7.42 -16.40
C PRO A 278 -1.91 -6.52 -17.63
N ARG A 279 -2.91 -6.72 -18.51
CA ARG A 279 -3.04 -6.01 -19.79
C ARG A 279 -3.07 -4.47 -19.70
N HIS A 280 -3.52 -3.92 -18.57
CA HIS A 280 -3.58 -2.45 -18.41
C HIS A 280 -2.19 -1.83 -18.16
N VAL A 281 -1.20 -2.61 -17.69
CA VAL A 281 0.12 -2.07 -17.36
C VAL A 281 0.88 -1.62 -18.62
N PRO A 282 0.96 -2.40 -19.72
CA PRO A 282 1.53 -1.92 -20.97
C PRO A 282 0.85 -0.67 -21.54
N VAL A 283 -0.47 -0.52 -21.35
CA VAL A 283 -1.21 0.68 -21.77
C VAL A 283 -0.70 1.90 -21.01
N ILE A 284 -0.57 1.80 -19.68
CA ILE A 284 -0.01 2.86 -18.83
C ILE A 284 1.43 3.19 -19.22
N LEU A 285 2.28 2.18 -19.48
CA LEU A 285 3.66 2.43 -19.92
C LEU A 285 3.71 3.21 -21.25
N ALA A 286 2.83 2.90 -22.18
CA ALA A 286 2.73 3.59 -23.46
C ALA A 286 2.31 5.05 -23.31
N GLU A 287 1.44 5.39 -22.35
CA GLU A 287 1.08 6.78 -22.04
C GLU A 287 2.31 7.63 -21.71
N TYR A 288 3.32 7.03 -21.08
CA TYR A 288 4.58 7.69 -20.72
C TYR A 288 5.70 7.55 -21.76
N GLY A 289 5.44 6.88 -22.88
CA GLY A 289 6.46 6.59 -23.90
C GLY A 289 7.56 5.65 -23.42
N LEU A 290 7.25 4.74 -22.49
CA LEU A 290 8.21 3.80 -21.90
C LEU A 290 8.26 2.49 -22.69
N GLU A 291 9.46 1.91 -22.79
CA GLU A 291 9.70 0.67 -23.53
C GLU A 291 9.12 -0.55 -22.81
N LEU A 292 8.30 -1.32 -23.53
CA LEU A 292 7.81 -2.64 -23.11
C LEU A 292 8.94 -3.67 -23.10
#